data_AF-A0A358UX32-F1
#
_entry.id   AF-A0A358UX32-F1
#
_cell.length_a   1.000
_cell.length_b   1.000
_cell.length_c   1.000
_cell.angle_alpha   90.00
_cell.angle_beta   90.00
_cell.angle_gamma   90.00
#
_symmetry.space_group_name_H-M   'P 1'
#
loop_
_entity.id
_entity.type
_entity.pdbx_description
1 polymer ?
#
loop_
_entity_poly.entity_id
_entity_poly.type
_entity_poly.pdbx_seq_one_letter_code
_entity_poly.pdbx_strand_id
1 'polypeptide(L)'
;KGRVAVKAQIHAGGRGKGGGIKLAETEDEVLSSAKKIIGMNLVTHQTGPEGIKVRKVLVEEALEVKSEFYAGITLDRSSRS
;
A
#
# COMPACT_ATOMS: atom_id res chain seq x y z
N LYS A 1 -14.10 -12.40 -13.30
CA LYS A 1 -14.18 -11.63 -12.04
C LYS A 1 -13.06 -12.14 -11.15
N GLY A 2 -12.10 -11.29 -10.79
CA GLY A 2 -10.90 -11.67 -10.05
C GLY A 2 -10.77 -10.82 -8.79
N ARG A 3 -10.12 -11.38 -7.77
CA ARG A 3 -9.78 -10.67 -6.54
C ARG A 3 -8.80 -9.55 -6.86
N VAL A 4 -8.95 -8.40 -6.23
CA VAL A 4 -8.07 -7.23 -6.39
C VAL A 4 -7.57 -6.72 -5.06
N ALA A 5 -6.46 -5.98 -5.09
CA ALA A 5 -5.94 -5.23 -3.96
C ALA A 5 -6.14 -3.73 -4.20
N VAL A 6 -6.77 -3.05 -3.23
CA VAL A 6 -6.89 -1.59 -3.17
C VAL A 6 -5.81 -1.05 -2.25
N LYS A 7 -4.83 -0.32 -2.81
CA LYS A 7 -3.61 0.11 -2.11
C LYS A 7 -3.48 1.64 -2.08
N ALA A 8 -3.48 2.21 -0.88
CA ALA A 8 -3.19 3.61 -0.62
C ALA A 8 -1.84 4.03 -1.25
N GLN A 9 -1.83 5.19 -1.90
CA GLN A 9 -0.63 5.73 -2.52
C GLN A 9 -0.12 6.93 -1.71
N ILE A 10 0.88 6.66 -0.87
CA ILE A 10 1.66 7.64 -0.12
C ILE A 10 3.15 7.26 -0.22
N HIS A 11 4.05 8.19 0.06
CA HIS A 11 5.50 7.92 -0.02
C HIS A 11 6.00 6.93 1.06
N ALA A 12 5.38 6.95 2.24
CA ALA A 12 5.78 6.07 3.34
C ALA A 12 5.37 4.61 3.10
N GLY A 13 6.22 3.69 3.56
CA GLY A 13 5.95 2.27 3.69
C GLY A 13 5.09 1.92 4.91
N GLY A 14 4.92 0.62 5.19
CA GLY A 14 4.07 0.15 6.31
C GLY A 14 2.57 0.25 6.06
N ARG A 15 2.15 0.56 4.83
CA ARG A 15 0.75 0.79 4.42
C ARG A 15 -0.19 -0.37 4.74
N GLY A 16 0.27 -1.62 4.58
CA GLY A 16 -0.55 -2.80 4.90
C GLY A 16 -0.93 -2.87 6.38
N LYS A 17 0.06 -2.73 7.27
CA LYS A 17 -0.17 -2.69 8.73
C LYS A 17 -0.99 -1.47 9.15
N GLY A 18 -0.85 -0.34 8.46
CA GLY A 18 -1.65 0.87 8.68
C GLY A 18 -3.09 0.79 8.16
N GLY A 19 -3.50 -0.31 7.53
CA GLY A 19 -4.86 -0.47 6.99
C GLY A 19 -5.09 0.19 5.62
N GLY A 20 -4.03 0.69 4.99
CA GLY A 20 -4.05 1.28 3.65
C GLY A 20 -4.00 0.26 2.51
N ILE A 21 -4.08 -1.05 2.78
CA ILE A 21 -4.19 -2.11 1.77
C ILE A 21 -5.39 -2.98 2.14
N LYS A 22 -6.32 -3.19 1.20
CA LYS A 22 -7.50 -4.06 1.35
C LYS A 22 -7.65 -4.97 0.13
N LEU A 23 -8.03 -6.22 0.36
CA LEU A 23 -8.41 -7.16 -0.70
C LEU A 23 -9.93 -7.09 -0.89
N ALA A 24 -10.37 -7.18 -2.14
CA ALA A 24 -11.77 -7.13 -2.52
C ALA A 24 -12.04 -8.13 -3.65
N GLU A 25 -13.21 -8.76 -3.65
CA GLU A 25 -13.64 -9.76 -4.64
C GLU A 25 -14.78 -9.26 -5.53
N THR A 26 -15.45 -8.19 -5.11
CA THR A 26 -16.57 -7.58 -5.84
C THR A 26 -16.33 -6.08 -6.09
N GLU A 27 -17.02 -5.53 -7.09
CA GLU A 27 -16.97 -4.10 -7.40
C GLU A 27 -17.44 -3.24 -6.20
N ASP A 28 -18.46 -3.70 -5.47
CA ASP A 28 -18.95 -3.03 -4.27
C ASP A 28 -17.92 -3.00 -3.15
N GLU A 29 -17.18 -4.10 -2.94
CA GLU A 29 -16.08 -4.16 -1.98
C GLU A 29 -14.92 -3.25 -2.38
N VAL A 30 -14.62 -3.16 -3.67
CA VAL A 30 -13.62 -2.23 -4.21
C VAL A 30 -14.04 -0.78 -3.92
N LEU A 31 -15.28 -0.42 -4.25
CA LEU A 31 -15.82 0.92 -4.00
C LEU A 31 -15.85 1.26 -2.51
N SER A 32 -16.30 0.33 -1.67
CA SER A 32 -16.34 0.48 -0.21
C SER A 32 -14.93 0.68 0.36
N SER A 33 -13.96 -0.13 -0.08
CA SER A 33 -12.56 -0.01 0.34
C SER A 33 -11.94 1.31 -0.11
N ALA A 34 -12.15 1.70 -1.37
CA ALA A 34 -11.64 2.96 -1.91
C ALA A 34 -12.22 4.18 -1.16
N LYS A 35 -13.52 4.19 -0.86
CA LYS A 35 -14.18 5.26 -0.07
C LYS A 35 -13.63 5.38 1.34
N LYS A 36 -13.29 4.26 1.99
CA LYS A 36 -12.68 4.26 3.33
C LYS A 36 -11.24 4.75 3.32
N ILE A 37 -10.49 4.41 2.28
CA ILE A 37 -9.06 4.73 2.18
C ILE A 37 -8.84 6.15 1.66
N ILE A 38 -9.56 6.59 0.62
CA ILE A 38 -9.41 7.95 0.09
C ILE A 38 -9.92 8.95 1.13
N GLY A 39 -9.11 9.95 1.45
CA GLY A 39 -9.44 11.03 2.37
C GLY A 39 -9.02 10.78 3.81
N MET A 40 -8.72 9.54 4.22
CA MET A 40 -8.18 9.26 5.55
C MET A 40 -6.75 9.78 5.71
N ASN A 41 -6.34 10.05 6.95
CA ASN A 41 -4.93 10.22 7.30
C ASN A 41 -4.34 8.85 7.67
N LEU A 42 -3.48 8.32 6.81
CA LEU A 42 -2.89 6.99 7.01
C LEU A 42 -1.71 7.06 7.97
N VAL A 43 -1.92 6.51 9.16
CA VAL A 43 -0.90 6.35 10.19
C VAL A 43 -0.15 5.03 9.96
N THR A 44 1.17 5.14 9.94
CA THR A 44 2.11 4.03 9.81
C THR A 44 3.30 4.32 10.73
N HIS A 45 4.16 3.33 10.97
CA HIS A 45 5.43 3.53 11.67
C HIS A 45 6.37 4.58 11.02
N GLN A 46 6.10 5.00 9.77
CA GLN A 46 6.92 5.95 8.99
C GLN A 46 6.22 7.29 8.77
N THR A 47 4.96 7.47 9.18
CA THR A 47 4.21 8.73 9.01
C THR A 47 3.97 9.48 10.32
N GLY A 48 4.24 8.86 11.47
CA GLY A 48 3.96 9.45 12.78
C GLY A 48 2.46 9.52 13.11
N PRO A 49 2.10 10.11 14.26
CA PRO A 49 0.71 10.09 14.77
C PRO A 49 -0.27 10.89 13.90
N GLU A 50 0.20 11.93 13.21
CA GLU A 50 -0.63 12.75 12.31
C GLU A 50 -1.02 12.02 11.01
N GLY A 51 -0.23 11.02 10.61
CA GLY A 51 -0.43 10.29 9.37
C GLY A 51 -0.24 11.13 8.11
N ILE A 52 -0.59 10.55 6.96
CA ILE A 52 -0.57 11.25 5.66
C ILE A 52 -1.90 11.10 4.97
N LYS A 53 -2.48 12.21 4.49
CA LYS A 53 -3.75 12.19 3.75
C LYS A 53 -3.62 11.40 2.46
N VAL A 54 -4.41 10.34 2.33
CA VAL A 54 -4.46 9.54 1.11
C VAL A 54 -5.34 10.23 0.08
N ARG A 55 -4.78 10.59 -1.07
CA ARG A 55 -5.51 11.27 -2.16
C ARG A 55 -5.91 10.36 -3.30
N LYS A 56 -5.27 9.19 -3.41
CA LYS A 56 -5.49 8.22 -4.48
C LYS A 56 -5.18 6.80 -3.99
N VAL A 57 -5.84 5.83 -4.62
CA VAL A 57 -5.57 4.40 -4.45
C VAL A 57 -5.14 3.81 -5.79
N LEU A 58 -4.32 2.76 -5.72
CA LEU A 58 -4.07 1.85 -6.83
C LEU A 58 -4.99 0.63 -6.66
N VAL A 59 -5.66 0.22 -7.72
CA VAL A 59 -6.41 -1.05 -7.76
C VAL A 59 -5.70 -1.96 -8.74
N GLU A 60 -5.26 -3.13 -8.28
CA GLU A 60 -4.54 -4.11 -9.09
C GLU A 60 -5.03 -5.52 -8.80
N GLU A 61 -4.83 -6.44 -9.75
CA GLU A 61 -5.16 -7.85 -9.57
C GLU A 61 -4.40 -8.45 -8.38
N ALA A 62 -5.11 -9.23 -7.56
CA ALA A 62 -4.50 -9.98 -6.46
C ALA A 62 -4.00 -11.32 -7.00
N LEU A 63 -2.68 -11.50 -6.99
CA LEU A 63 -2.03 -12.73 -7.42
C LEU A 63 -1.87 -13.71 -6.25
N GLU A 64 -1.88 -15.01 -6.55
CA GLU A 64 -1.50 -16.04 -5.59
C GLU A 64 0.02 -16.07 -5.45
N VAL A 65 0.52 -15.65 -4.29
CA VAL A 65 1.96 -15.54 -4.04
C VAL A 65 2.49 -16.87 -3.51
N LYS A 66 3.19 -17.62 -4.36
CA LYS A 66 3.83 -18.90 -3.98
C LYS A 66 5.08 -18.70 -3.12
N SER A 67 5.83 -17.63 -3.33
CA SER A 67 7.05 -17.32 -2.59
C SER A 67 7.31 -15.82 -2.58
N GLU A 68 7.83 -15.32 -1.45
CA GLU A 68 8.18 -13.92 -1.26
C GLU A 68 9.71 -13.79 -1.15
N PHE A 69 10.28 -12.83 -1.88
CA PHE A 69 11.71 -12.55 -1.89
C PHE A 69 11.95 -11.07 -1.58
N TYR A 70 13.07 -10.76 -0.95
CA TYR A 70 13.52 -9.40 -0.73
C TYR A 70 14.63 -9.06 -1.73
N ALA A 71 14.48 -7.94 -2.43
CA ALA A 71 15.50 -7.39 -3.32
C ALA A 71 15.60 -5.87 -3.10
N GLY A 72 16.82 -5.35 -3.12
CA GLY A 72 17.10 -3.92 -2.98
C GLY A 72 18.43 -3.58 -3.64
N ILE A 73 18.49 -2.43 -4.29
CA ILE A 73 19.70 -1.90 -4.93
C ILE A 73 19.94 -0.51 -4.35
N THR A 74 21.12 -0.29 -3.78
CA THR A 74 21.54 0.99 -3.20
C THR A 74 22.97 1.29 -3.61
N LEU A 75 23.36 2.56 -3.47
CA LEU A 75 24.76 2.94 -3.64
C LEU A 75 25.52 2.60 -2.35
N ASP A 76 26.55 1.79 -2.49
CA ASP A 76 27.54 1.62 -1.43
C ASP A 76 28.38 2.90 -1.31
N ARG A 77 28.34 3.53 -0.12
CA ARG A 77 29.11 4.75 0.13
C ARG A 77 30.58 4.45 0.46
N SER A 78 30.89 3.24 0.92
CA SER A 78 32.25 2.83 1.27
C SER A 78 33.11 2.53 0.04
N SER A 79 32.50 2.28 -1.11
CA SER A 79 33.18 2.04 -2.39
C SER A 79 33.47 3.31 -3.18
N ARG A 80 33.22 4.50 -2.62
CA ARG A 80 33.59 5.79 -3.24
C ARG A 80 35.07 6.07 -3.00
N SER A 81 35.87 6.01 -4.06
CA SER A 81 37.25 6.53 -4.12
C SER A 81 37.30 8.05 -3.99
#